data_AF-A0A972MDY7-F1
#
_entry.id   AF-A0A972MDY7-F1
#
_cell.length_a   1.000
_cell.length_b   1.000
_cell.length_c   1.000
_cell.angle_alpha   90.00
_cell.angle_beta   90.00
_cell.angle_gamma   90.00
#
_symmetry.space_group_name_H-M   'P 1'
#
loop_
_entity.id
_entity.type
_entity.pdbx_description
1 polymer ?
#
loop_
_entity_poly.entity_id
_entity_poly.type
_entity_poly.pdbx_seq_one_letter_code
_entity_poly.pdbx_strand_id
1 'polypeptide(L)'
;INFKNKDLKGDLEFTISFIEENINKLNPLSVAFLINNKFEDEFKTRFQRAFVKHIKSAWYEILKGEFFEGIKKMKGSGHGLTPSGDDFITGMLYALNLIQEINKKDTTDLRNKIYEASKTNNDISRNMIFHASKELYFKQFKDFQEALLKKDKNIEQKFENLINIGETSGSDMITGYYLTLINPAGFQNPQGI
;
A
#
# COMPACT_ATOMS: atom_id res chain seq x y z
N ILE A 1 -3.40 -10.64 12.26
CA ILE A 1 -2.01 -10.85 12.72
C ILE A 1 -2.01 -10.68 14.24
N ASN A 2 -1.21 -11.44 15.00
CA ASN A 2 -1.16 -11.31 16.46
C ASN A 2 0.02 -10.41 16.88
N PHE A 3 -0.28 -9.25 17.44
CA PHE A 3 0.69 -8.22 17.85
C PHE A 3 1.02 -8.24 19.35
N LYS A 4 0.48 -9.18 20.14
CA LYS A 4 0.69 -9.21 21.59
C LYS A 4 2.16 -9.46 21.95
N ASN A 5 2.68 -8.66 22.89
CA ASN A 5 4.01 -8.78 23.51
C ASN A 5 5.22 -8.60 22.57
N LYS A 6 5.10 -7.77 21.52
CA LYS A 6 6.19 -7.48 20.57
C LYS A 6 6.74 -6.06 20.70
N ASP A 7 8.02 -5.89 20.37
CA ASP A 7 8.62 -4.57 20.13
C ASP A 7 8.20 -4.05 18.75
N LEU A 8 7.01 -3.47 18.69
CA LEU A 8 6.40 -3.04 17.43
C LEU A 8 7.14 -1.87 16.76
N LYS A 9 7.90 -1.08 17.53
CA LYS A 9 8.69 0.03 16.96
C LYS A 9 9.92 -0.50 16.23
N GLY A 10 10.67 -1.42 16.86
CA GLY A 10 11.76 -2.11 16.19
C GLY A 10 11.30 -2.93 14.98
N ASP A 11 10.10 -3.51 15.06
CA ASP A 11 9.48 -4.24 13.94
C ASP A 11 9.12 -3.30 12.76
N LEU A 12 8.71 -2.05 13.03
CA LEU A 12 8.46 -1.05 11.98
C LEU A 12 9.75 -0.66 11.27
N GLU A 13 10.78 -0.31 12.02
CA GLU A 13 12.09 0.07 11.47
C GLU A 13 12.65 -1.07 10.61
N PHE A 14 12.60 -2.30 11.10
CA PHE A 14 13.00 -3.48 10.34
C PHE A 14 12.16 -3.68 9.07
N THR A 15 10.85 -3.47 9.13
CA THR A 15 9.95 -3.58 7.97
C THR A 15 10.31 -2.58 6.88
N ILE A 16 10.56 -1.32 7.26
CA ILE A 16 10.96 -0.25 6.34
C ILE A 16 12.30 -0.63 5.68
N SER A 17 13.32 -0.95 6.47
CA SER A 17 14.64 -1.31 5.94
C SER A 17 14.60 -2.54 5.02
N PHE A 18 13.84 -3.58 5.38
CA PHE A 18 13.69 -4.75 4.53
C PHE A 18 13.08 -4.41 3.17
N ILE A 19 12.05 -3.56 3.13
CA ILE A 19 11.43 -3.14 1.86
C ILE A 19 12.41 -2.28 1.06
N GLU A 20 13.12 -1.34 1.69
CA GLU A 20 14.12 -0.47 1.05
C GLU A 20 15.20 -1.29 0.34
N GLU A 21 15.75 -2.31 1.00
CA GLU A 21 16.75 -3.22 0.43
C GLU A 21 16.23 -4.03 -0.77
N ASN A 22 14.91 -4.21 -0.86
CA ASN A 22 14.25 -5.04 -1.88
C ASN A 22 13.43 -4.24 -2.90
N ILE A 23 13.49 -2.90 -2.92
CA ILE A 23 12.77 -2.04 -3.90
C ILE A 23 13.03 -2.47 -5.34
N ASN A 24 14.26 -2.85 -5.67
CA ASN A 24 14.65 -3.24 -7.03
C ASN A 24 14.03 -4.56 -7.50
N LYS A 25 13.43 -5.36 -6.60
CA LYS A 25 12.70 -6.58 -6.96
C LYS A 25 11.25 -6.29 -7.36
N LEU A 26 10.71 -5.11 -7.05
CA LEU A 26 9.34 -4.74 -7.42
C LEU A 26 9.19 -4.69 -8.94
N ASN A 27 8.00 -5.03 -9.43
CA ASN A 27 7.71 -4.95 -10.85
C ASN A 27 7.83 -3.47 -11.30
N PRO A 28 8.70 -3.16 -12.27
CA PRO A 28 8.95 -1.77 -12.66
C PRO A 28 7.79 -1.13 -13.45
N LEU A 29 6.81 -1.92 -13.90
CA LEU A 29 5.55 -1.44 -14.49
C LEU A 29 4.44 -1.22 -13.45
N SER A 30 4.72 -1.43 -12.16
CA SER A 30 3.82 -1.10 -11.04
C SER A 30 3.92 0.38 -10.64
N VAL A 31 3.13 0.82 -9.67
CA VAL A 31 3.25 2.17 -9.09
C VAL A 31 4.50 2.37 -8.23
N ALA A 32 5.41 1.39 -8.15
CA ALA A 32 6.70 1.49 -7.48
C ALA A 32 7.59 2.64 -7.99
N PHE A 33 7.27 3.23 -9.15
CA PHE A 33 7.88 4.48 -9.59
C PHE A 33 7.68 5.66 -8.62
N LEU A 34 6.68 5.60 -7.74
CA LEU A 34 6.51 6.56 -6.65
C LEU A 34 7.63 6.48 -5.60
N ILE A 35 8.34 5.35 -5.54
CA ILE A 35 9.49 5.11 -4.64
C ILE A 35 10.80 5.30 -5.40
N ASN A 36 10.92 4.67 -6.58
CA ASN A 36 12.11 4.72 -7.43
C ASN A 36 11.76 5.29 -8.80
N ASN A 37 12.07 6.58 -9.01
CA ASN A 37 11.75 7.29 -10.24
C ASN A 37 12.34 6.66 -11.52
N LYS A 38 13.37 5.82 -11.42
CA LYS A 38 13.93 5.07 -12.56
C LYS A 38 12.91 4.13 -13.19
N PHE A 39 11.93 3.64 -12.44
CA PHE A 39 10.85 2.81 -12.98
C PHE A 39 9.91 3.60 -13.91
N GLU A 40 9.86 4.93 -13.82
CA GLU A 40 9.09 5.75 -14.78
C GLU A 40 9.58 5.53 -16.23
N ASP A 41 10.86 5.20 -16.40
CA ASP A 41 11.43 4.97 -17.72
C ASP A 41 10.81 3.75 -18.41
N GLU A 42 10.27 2.77 -17.69
CA GLU A 42 9.62 1.58 -18.27
C GLU A 42 8.25 1.88 -18.91
N PHE A 43 7.66 3.05 -18.64
CA PHE A 43 6.35 3.46 -19.17
C PHE A 43 6.48 4.11 -20.55
N LYS A 44 6.66 3.27 -21.59
CA LYS A 44 7.03 3.71 -22.96
C LYS A 44 5.89 4.27 -23.80
N THR A 45 4.63 3.93 -23.55
CA THR A 45 3.49 4.38 -24.39
C THR A 45 2.87 5.69 -23.88
N ARG A 46 2.11 6.38 -24.73
CA ARG A 46 1.37 7.60 -24.31
C ARG A 46 0.36 7.29 -23.21
N PHE A 47 -0.30 6.14 -23.28
CA PHE A 47 -1.25 5.68 -22.27
C PHE A 47 -0.56 5.42 -20.92
N GLN A 48 0.55 4.67 -20.94
CA GLN A 48 1.38 4.42 -19.76
C GLN A 48 1.90 5.71 -19.12
N ARG A 49 2.40 6.67 -19.92
CA ARG A 49 2.81 7.99 -19.41
C ARG A 49 1.65 8.79 -18.81
N ALA A 50 0.46 8.70 -19.39
CA ALA A 50 -0.73 9.34 -18.82
C ALA A 50 -1.10 8.71 -17.48
N PHE A 51 -1.01 7.38 -17.35
CA PHE A 51 -1.17 6.66 -16.10
C PHE A 51 -0.17 7.13 -15.04
N VAL A 52 1.14 7.18 -15.34
CA VAL A 52 2.16 7.69 -14.40
C VAL A 52 1.83 9.11 -13.91
N LYS A 53 1.48 10.01 -14.83
CA LYS A 53 1.09 11.39 -14.49
C LYS A 53 -0.14 11.43 -13.58
N HIS A 54 -1.13 10.61 -13.87
CA HIS A 54 -2.36 10.51 -13.08
C HIS A 54 -2.08 10.01 -11.65
N ILE A 55 -1.31 8.93 -11.52
CA ILE A 55 -0.92 8.37 -10.21
C ILE A 55 -0.08 9.37 -9.40
N LYS A 56 0.91 10.03 -10.02
CA LYS A 56 1.73 11.06 -9.34
C LYS A 56 0.88 12.24 -8.87
N SER A 57 -0.11 12.65 -9.68
CA SER A 57 -1.07 13.70 -9.31
C SER A 57 -1.92 13.29 -8.10
N ALA A 58 -2.47 12.06 -8.11
CA ALA A 58 -3.22 11.51 -6.99
C ALA A 58 -2.39 11.43 -5.71
N TRP A 59 -1.15 10.94 -5.82
CA TRP A 59 -0.21 10.87 -4.68
C TRP A 59 0.15 12.25 -4.14
N TYR A 60 0.39 13.23 -5.01
CA TYR A 60 0.63 14.61 -4.60
C TYR A 60 -0.54 15.21 -3.79
N GLU A 61 -1.78 14.89 -4.17
CA GLU A 61 -2.97 15.31 -3.41
C GLU A 61 -3.06 14.65 -2.04
N ILE A 62 -2.72 13.37 -1.93
CA ILE A 62 -2.60 12.67 -0.65
C ILE A 62 -1.60 13.38 0.27
N LEU A 63 -0.44 13.79 -0.27
CA LEU A 63 0.62 14.41 0.52
C LEU A 63 0.33 15.86 0.95
N LYS A 64 -0.40 16.63 0.13
CA LYS A 64 -0.62 18.07 0.38
C LYS A 64 -1.82 18.40 1.28
N GLY A 65 -2.50 17.38 1.83
CA GLY A 65 -3.66 17.53 2.70
C GLY A 65 -5.01 17.27 2.05
N GLU A 66 -5.06 17.12 0.72
CA GLU A 66 -6.29 16.78 -0.05
C GLU A 66 -6.52 15.26 -0.05
N PHE A 67 -6.45 14.67 1.13
CA PHE A 67 -6.28 13.23 1.32
C PHE A 67 -7.32 12.38 0.57
N PHE A 68 -8.59 12.64 0.81
CA PHE A 68 -9.67 11.84 0.22
C PHE A 68 -9.87 12.11 -1.27
N GLU A 69 -9.51 13.30 -1.77
CA GLU A 69 -9.52 13.59 -3.21
C GLU A 69 -8.42 12.81 -3.92
N GLY A 70 -7.23 12.74 -3.32
CA GLY A 70 -6.16 11.89 -3.79
C GLY A 70 -6.54 10.40 -3.81
N ILE A 71 -7.24 9.89 -2.78
CA ILE A 71 -7.77 8.52 -2.77
C ILE A 71 -8.80 8.30 -3.88
N LYS A 72 -9.73 9.23 -4.09
CA LYS A 72 -10.73 9.15 -5.17
C LYS A 72 -10.07 9.14 -6.55
N LYS A 73 -8.97 9.88 -6.73
CA LYS A 73 -8.18 9.87 -7.97
C LYS A 73 -7.37 8.58 -8.12
N MET A 74 -6.84 8.04 -7.03
CA MET A 74 -6.07 6.80 -7.07
C MET A 74 -6.96 5.61 -7.44
N LYS A 75 -8.16 5.53 -6.87
CA LYS A 75 -9.15 4.47 -7.12
C LYS A 75 -9.35 4.17 -8.60
N GLY A 76 -9.36 2.89 -8.95
CA GLY A 76 -9.67 2.40 -10.29
C GLY A 76 -8.62 2.76 -11.34
N SER A 77 -7.48 3.33 -10.94
CA SER A 77 -6.40 3.71 -11.84
C SER A 77 -5.50 2.52 -12.15
N GLY A 78 -5.19 2.31 -13.43
CA GLY A 78 -4.41 1.18 -13.90
C GLY A 78 -5.27 0.18 -14.67
N HIS A 79 -4.65 -0.88 -15.17
CA HIS A 79 -5.34 -1.93 -15.92
C HIS A 79 -5.35 -3.25 -15.15
N GLY A 80 -6.17 -4.20 -15.60
CA GLY A 80 -6.21 -5.56 -15.06
C GLY A 80 -7.42 -5.86 -14.19
N LEU A 81 -7.39 -7.04 -13.55
CA LEU A 81 -8.48 -7.55 -12.72
C LEU A 81 -8.69 -6.68 -11.46
N THR A 82 -7.59 -6.23 -10.87
CA THR A 82 -7.54 -5.19 -9.83
C THR A 82 -6.65 -4.06 -10.36
N PRO A 83 -7.18 -2.84 -10.54
CA PRO A 83 -6.36 -1.71 -10.97
C PRO A 83 -5.26 -1.38 -9.94
N SER A 84 -4.07 -1.00 -10.39
CA SER A 84 -2.92 -0.67 -9.53
C SER A 84 -3.23 0.33 -8.40
N GLY A 85 -4.10 1.30 -8.64
CA GLY A 85 -4.53 2.25 -7.63
C GLY A 85 -5.37 1.62 -6.51
N ASP A 86 -6.19 0.61 -6.82
CA ASP A 86 -6.97 -0.14 -5.83
C ASP A 86 -6.07 -1.07 -4.99
N ASP A 87 -5.05 -1.66 -5.62
CA ASP A 87 -4.00 -2.42 -4.96
C ASP A 87 -3.14 -1.55 -4.04
N PHE A 88 -2.77 -0.34 -4.49
CA PHE A 88 -2.08 0.66 -3.69
C PHE A 88 -2.89 1.03 -2.43
N ILE A 89 -4.17 1.38 -2.58
CA ILE A 89 -5.07 1.72 -1.46
C ILE A 89 -5.18 0.54 -0.47
N THR A 90 -5.22 -0.70 -0.98
CA THR A 90 -5.23 -1.90 -0.15
C THR A 90 -3.96 -2.00 0.71
N GLY A 91 -2.79 -1.75 0.10
CA GLY A 91 -1.51 -1.65 0.82
C GLY A 91 -1.52 -0.58 1.92
N MET A 92 -2.07 0.60 1.63
CA MET A 92 -2.19 1.69 2.61
C MET A 92 -3.02 1.27 3.83
N LEU A 93 -4.15 0.58 3.62
CA LEU A 93 -5.00 0.10 4.71
C LEU A 93 -4.28 -0.93 5.60
N TYR A 94 -3.46 -1.80 5.00
CA TYR A 94 -2.63 -2.73 5.76
C TYR A 94 -1.56 -2.02 6.61
N ALA A 95 -0.98 -0.95 6.10
CA ALA A 95 -0.03 -0.13 6.84
C ALA A 95 -0.70 0.59 8.01
N LEU A 96 -1.90 1.14 7.81
CA LEU A 96 -2.67 1.77 8.87
C LEU A 96 -2.99 0.81 10.02
N ASN A 97 -3.23 -0.46 9.73
CA ASN A 97 -3.40 -1.46 10.77
C ASN A 97 -2.11 -1.67 11.59
N LEU A 98 -0.94 -1.79 10.94
CA LEU A 98 0.33 -1.88 11.66
C LEU A 98 0.58 -0.61 12.51
N ILE A 99 0.32 0.57 11.96
CA ILE A 99 0.50 1.86 12.65
C ILE A 99 -0.44 1.97 13.86
N GLN A 100 -1.70 1.57 13.73
CA GLN A 100 -2.65 1.49 14.85
C GLN A 100 -2.08 0.65 15.98
N GLU A 101 -1.51 -0.51 15.65
CA GLU A 101 -0.94 -1.42 16.64
C GLU A 101 0.32 -0.87 17.30
N ILE A 102 1.18 -0.16 16.56
CA ILE A 102 2.38 0.48 17.12
C ILE A 102 1.99 1.64 18.04
N ASN A 103 1.14 2.54 17.55
CA ASN A 103 0.81 3.79 18.24
C ASN A 103 -0.30 3.65 19.28
N LYS A 104 -0.97 2.48 19.34
CA LYS A 104 -2.16 2.23 20.16
C LYS A 104 -3.25 3.29 19.96
N LYS A 105 -3.36 3.81 18.73
CA LYS A 105 -4.37 4.79 18.31
C LYS A 105 -5.32 4.14 17.32
N ASP A 106 -6.61 4.19 17.62
CA ASP A 106 -7.65 3.67 16.74
C ASP A 106 -7.64 4.42 15.38
N THR A 107 -7.57 3.66 14.29
CA THR A 107 -7.63 4.17 12.91
C THR A 107 -8.90 3.73 12.18
N THR A 108 -9.86 3.10 12.88
CA THR A 108 -11.09 2.55 12.31
C THR A 108 -11.87 3.57 11.49
N ASP A 109 -12.08 4.77 12.02
CA ASP A 109 -12.80 5.84 11.32
C ASP A 109 -12.09 6.27 10.03
N LEU A 110 -10.76 6.37 10.08
CA LEU A 110 -9.97 6.70 8.89
C LEU A 110 -10.06 5.61 7.83
N ARG A 111 -9.89 4.34 8.22
CA ARG A 111 -10.00 3.21 7.30
C ARG A 111 -11.40 3.11 6.68
N ASN A 112 -12.46 3.35 7.46
CA ASN A 112 -13.82 3.41 6.94
C ASN A 112 -13.99 4.55 5.92
N LYS A 113 -13.48 5.76 6.20
CA LYS A 113 -13.53 6.88 5.25
C LYS A 113 -12.72 6.60 3.97
N ILE A 114 -11.56 5.94 4.07
CA ILE A 114 -10.78 5.49 2.92
C ILE A 114 -11.58 4.49 2.09
N TYR A 115 -12.23 3.51 2.73
CA TYR A 115 -13.10 2.55 2.05
C TYR A 115 -14.24 3.26 1.31
N GLU A 116 -14.92 4.20 1.95
CA GLU A 116 -16.01 4.97 1.33
C GLU A 116 -15.52 5.79 0.12
N ALA A 117 -14.36 6.46 0.23
CA ALA A 117 -13.77 7.21 -0.89
C ALA A 117 -13.31 6.30 -2.05
N SER A 118 -12.88 5.09 -1.72
CA SER A 118 -12.35 4.10 -2.67
C SER A 118 -13.42 3.15 -3.26
N LYS A 119 -14.71 3.35 -2.98
CA LYS A 119 -15.79 2.55 -3.59
C LYS A 119 -15.76 2.61 -5.12
N THR A 120 -15.55 1.45 -5.73
CA THR A 120 -15.46 1.22 -7.18
C THR A 120 -16.56 0.27 -7.66
N ASN A 121 -16.85 0.31 -8.96
CA ASN A 121 -17.78 -0.61 -9.62
C ASN A 121 -17.13 -1.98 -9.89
N ASN A 122 -15.83 -2.12 -9.70
CA ASN A 122 -15.14 -3.41 -9.74
C ASN A 122 -15.38 -4.17 -8.42
N ASP A 123 -16.21 -5.22 -8.47
CA ASP A 123 -16.61 -5.98 -7.28
C ASP A 123 -15.42 -6.65 -6.56
N ILE A 124 -14.41 -7.10 -7.31
CA ILE A 124 -13.21 -7.74 -6.75
C ILE A 124 -12.41 -6.71 -5.95
N SER A 125 -12.13 -5.56 -6.55
CA SER A 125 -11.40 -4.47 -5.90
C SER A 125 -12.18 -3.92 -4.71
N ARG A 126 -13.50 -3.74 -4.84
CA ARG A 126 -14.37 -3.30 -3.74
C ARG A 126 -14.33 -4.27 -2.56
N ASN A 127 -14.40 -5.57 -2.80
CA ASN A 127 -14.32 -6.57 -1.75
C ASN A 127 -12.94 -6.61 -1.10
N MET A 128 -11.86 -6.53 -1.88
CA MET A 128 -10.49 -6.52 -1.36
C MET A 128 -10.25 -5.32 -0.43
N ILE A 129 -10.62 -4.12 -0.86
CA ILE A 129 -10.46 -2.90 -0.07
C ILE A 129 -11.38 -2.94 1.17
N PHE A 130 -12.60 -3.48 1.06
CA PHE A 130 -13.48 -3.69 2.20
C PHE A 130 -12.81 -4.54 3.28
N HIS A 131 -12.27 -5.71 2.90
CA HIS A 131 -11.60 -6.61 3.85
C HIS A 131 -10.36 -5.94 4.48
N ALA A 132 -9.55 -5.26 3.68
CA ALA A 132 -8.40 -4.51 4.20
C ALA A 132 -8.81 -3.41 5.20
N SER A 133 -9.93 -2.73 4.96
CA SER A 133 -10.47 -1.73 5.90
C SER A 133 -10.90 -2.32 7.24
N LYS A 134 -11.23 -3.62 7.25
CA LYS A 134 -11.59 -4.42 8.43
C LYS A 134 -10.41 -5.20 9.00
N GLU A 135 -9.18 -4.82 8.68
CA GLU A 135 -7.95 -5.46 9.18
C GLU A 135 -7.82 -6.94 8.74
N LEU A 136 -8.54 -7.33 7.68
CA LEU A 136 -8.51 -8.66 7.11
C LEU A 136 -7.56 -8.68 5.91
N TYR A 137 -6.49 -9.45 6.06
CA TYR A 137 -5.45 -9.61 5.06
C TYR A 137 -5.75 -10.82 4.18
N PHE A 138 -5.48 -10.70 2.89
CA PHE A 138 -5.34 -11.91 2.08
C PHE A 138 -4.03 -12.63 2.44
N LYS A 139 -3.97 -13.92 2.09
CA LYS A 139 -3.02 -14.87 2.66
C LYS A 139 -1.56 -14.46 2.49
N GLN A 140 -1.13 -14.09 1.29
CA GLN A 140 0.28 -13.84 1.02
C GLN A 140 0.79 -12.58 1.70
N PHE A 141 -0.03 -11.52 1.77
CA PHE A 141 0.32 -10.33 2.55
C PHE A 141 0.41 -10.66 4.05
N LYS A 142 -0.54 -11.46 4.57
CA LYS A 142 -0.49 -11.94 5.95
C LYS A 142 0.78 -12.76 6.21
N ASP A 143 1.13 -13.68 5.32
CA ASP A 143 2.32 -14.52 5.45
C ASP A 143 3.60 -13.68 5.46
N PHE A 144 3.70 -12.67 4.58
CA PHE A 144 4.81 -11.71 4.55
C PHE A 144 4.90 -10.90 5.85
N GLN A 145 3.78 -10.30 6.27
CA GLN A 145 3.73 -9.49 7.48
C GLN A 145 4.04 -10.32 8.74
N GLU A 146 3.56 -11.56 8.83
CA GLU A 146 3.91 -12.45 9.93
C GLU A 146 5.38 -12.84 9.92
N ALA A 147 5.97 -13.10 8.75
CA ALA A 147 7.39 -13.40 8.62
C ALA A 147 8.24 -12.22 9.09
N LEU A 148 7.90 -10.99 8.68
CA LEU A 148 8.57 -9.75 9.12
C LEU A 148 8.55 -9.63 10.64
N LEU A 149 7.36 -9.70 11.24
CA LEU A 149 7.19 -9.55 12.69
C LEU A 149 7.78 -10.71 13.51
N LYS A 150 8.07 -11.85 12.88
CA LYS A 150 8.73 -12.99 13.53
C LYS A 150 10.23 -13.02 13.23
N LYS A 151 10.73 -12.10 12.39
CA LYS A 151 12.11 -12.10 11.86
C LYS A 151 12.48 -13.47 11.30
N ASP A 152 11.53 -14.08 10.57
CA ASP A 152 11.68 -15.42 10.04
C ASP A 152 12.76 -15.46 8.95
N LYS A 153 13.52 -16.55 8.85
CA LYS A 153 14.57 -16.71 7.83
C LYS A 153 14.00 -16.77 6.41
N ASN A 154 12.69 -16.97 6.27
CA ASN A 154 12.00 -17.11 4.99
C ASN A 154 11.30 -15.82 4.52
N ILE A 155 11.54 -14.65 5.16
CA ILE A 155 10.90 -13.37 4.79
C ILE A 155 11.08 -13.07 3.29
N GLU A 156 12.28 -13.27 2.75
CA GLU A 156 12.59 -13.06 1.33
C GLU A 156 11.66 -13.86 0.41
N GLN A 157 11.49 -15.15 0.69
CA GLN A 157 10.58 -16.01 -0.06
C GLN A 157 9.12 -15.55 0.07
N LYS A 158 8.70 -15.09 1.26
CA LYS A 158 7.33 -14.57 1.47
C LYS A 158 7.11 -13.26 0.73
N PHE A 159 8.11 -12.40 0.70
CA PHE A 159 8.11 -11.16 -0.08
C PHE A 159 8.02 -11.47 -1.57
N GLU A 160 8.86 -12.37 -2.09
CA GLU A 160 8.81 -12.81 -3.50
C GLU A 160 7.47 -13.43 -3.87
N ASN A 161 6.89 -14.26 -3.00
CA ASN A 161 5.56 -14.81 -3.21
C ASN A 161 4.46 -13.74 -3.25
N LEU A 162 4.65 -12.63 -2.53
CA LEU A 162 3.71 -11.51 -2.51
C LEU A 162 3.85 -10.65 -3.76
N ILE A 163 5.07 -10.25 -4.14
CA ILE A 163 5.27 -9.33 -5.28
C ILE A 163 4.99 -9.99 -6.64
N ASN A 164 5.00 -11.33 -6.71
CA ASN A 164 4.62 -12.13 -7.89
C ASN A 164 3.10 -12.39 -8.00
N ILE A 165 2.28 -11.72 -7.19
CA ILE A 165 0.81 -11.82 -7.29
C ILE A 165 0.31 -10.85 -8.35
N GLY A 166 -0.46 -11.41 -9.28
CA GLY A 166 -0.91 -10.66 -10.45
C GLY A 166 0.29 -10.22 -11.30
N GLU A 167 0.03 -9.34 -12.26
CA GLU A 167 1.11 -8.76 -13.07
C GLU A 167 1.89 -7.73 -12.23
N THR A 168 1.18 -6.77 -11.62
CA THR A 168 1.77 -5.69 -10.81
C THR A 168 1.22 -5.61 -9.39
N SER A 169 0.07 -6.25 -9.12
CA SER A 169 -0.72 -6.06 -7.89
C SER A 169 0.07 -6.21 -6.60
N GLY A 170 0.91 -7.24 -6.49
CA GLY A 170 1.76 -7.43 -5.32
C GLY A 170 2.72 -6.26 -5.07
N SER A 171 3.32 -5.74 -6.15
CA SER A 171 4.21 -4.58 -6.09
C SER A 171 3.46 -3.27 -5.83
N ASP A 172 2.26 -3.13 -6.39
CA ASP A 172 1.36 -1.98 -6.14
C ASP A 172 0.96 -1.91 -4.66
N MET A 173 0.60 -3.06 -4.06
CA MET A 173 0.29 -3.17 -2.62
C MET A 173 1.48 -2.86 -1.73
N ILE A 174 2.67 -3.42 -2.03
CA ILE A 174 3.89 -3.10 -1.28
C ILE A 174 4.19 -1.61 -1.36
N THR A 175 3.98 -0.99 -2.51
CA THR A 175 4.22 0.45 -2.69
C THR A 175 3.32 1.30 -1.80
N GLY A 176 2.01 1.03 -1.78
CA GLY A 176 1.06 1.72 -0.90
C GLY A 176 1.33 1.47 0.58
N TYR A 177 1.71 0.25 0.93
CA TYR A 177 2.10 -0.13 2.28
C TYR A 177 3.33 0.67 2.75
N TYR A 178 4.43 0.61 1.99
CA TYR A 178 5.69 1.27 2.30
C TYR A 178 5.54 2.79 2.44
N LEU A 179 4.93 3.45 1.44
CA LEU A 179 4.79 4.92 1.45
C LEU A 179 3.94 5.41 2.63
N THR A 180 2.99 4.60 3.10
CA THR A 180 2.19 4.90 4.29
C THR A 180 3.01 4.76 5.57
N LEU A 181 3.86 3.74 5.66
CA LEU A 181 4.73 3.52 6.83
C LEU A 181 5.77 4.61 7.03
N ILE A 182 6.36 5.14 5.95
CA ILE A 182 7.38 6.19 6.02
C ILE A 182 6.79 7.61 6.15
N ASN A 183 5.49 7.79 5.92
CA ASN A 183 4.79 9.08 6.05
C ASN A 183 3.65 9.07 7.08
N PRO A 184 3.82 8.52 8.29
CA PRO A 184 2.71 8.26 9.21
C PRO A 184 1.98 9.55 9.64
N ALA A 185 2.67 10.69 9.69
CA ALA A 185 2.10 11.99 10.04
C ALA A 185 1.06 12.49 9.01
N GLY A 186 1.25 12.22 7.71
CA GLY A 186 0.31 12.60 6.64
C GLY A 186 -1.03 11.87 6.72
N PHE A 187 -1.10 10.76 7.47
CA PHE A 187 -2.30 9.95 7.66
C PHE A 187 -2.94 10.12 9.04
N GLN A 188 -2.30 10.83 9.97
CA GLN A 188 -2.77 10.93 11.36
C GLN A 188 -3.76 12.06 11.62
N ASN A 189 -3.91 13.01 10.69
CA ASN A 189 -4.91 14.09 10.76
C ASN A 189 -5.41 14.56 9.37
N PRO A 190 -6.19 13.74 8.64
CA PRO A 190 -6.72 14.11 7.31
C PRO A 190 -7.84 15.16 7.35
N GLN A 191 -8.15 15.72 8.52
CA GLN A 191 -9.14 16.78 8.73
C GLN A 191 -8.51 18.06 9.31
N GLY A 192 -7.17 18.12 9.42
CA GLY A 192 -6.45 19.17 10.14
C GLY A 192 -5.32 19.84 9.37
N ILE A 193 -5.49 19.99 8.05
CA ILE A 193 -4.79 20.99 7.24
C ILE A 193 -5.86 21.90 6.64
#